data_AF-A0A4D4KTI6-F1
#
_entry.id   AF-A0A4D4KTI6-F1
#
_cell.length_a   1.000
_cell.length_b   1.000
_cell.length_c   1.000
_cell.angle_alpha   90.00
_cell.angle_beta   90.00
_cell.angle_gamma   90.00
#
_symmetry.space_group_name_H-M   'P 1'
#
loop_
_entity.id
_entity.type
_entity.pdbx_description
1 polymer ?
#
loop_
_entity_poly.entity_id
_entity_poly.type
_entity_poly.pdbx_seq_one_letter_code
_entity_poly.pdbx_strand_id
1 'polypeptide(L)'
;MPALVVMVPFKGGINPLAHCVDGLEGTGLRVRGEVLRAELKAWEGEWEAPVRIGWRPGFRDDLREDFEKECAQELTDGTIVIDHPRTILRGLATELREGQLDGWFDDPAR
;
A
#
# COMPACT_ATOMS: atom_id res chain seq x y z
N MET A 1 -2.32 -4.44 17.82
CA MET A 1 -2.47 -3.55 16.65
C MET A 1 -1.30 -3.81 15.72
N PRO A 2 -1.52 -3.95 14.40
CA PRO A 2 -0.44 -4.27 13.47
C PRO A 2 0.67 -3.20 13.53
N ALA A 3 1.91 -3.64 13.31
CA ALA A 3 3.07 -2.75 13.23
C ALA A 3 3.25 -2.18 11.82
N LEU A 4 2.93 -2.98 10.81
CA LEU A 4 2.92 -2.63 9.40
C LEU A 4 1.68 -3.23 8.73
N VAL A 5 1.04 -2.46 7.83
CA VAL A 5 0.01 -2.90 6.90
C VAL A 5 0.34 -2.30 5.55
N VAL A 6 0.33 -3.10 4.49
CA VAL A 6 0.42 -2.62 3.11
C VAL A 6 -0.77 -3.19 2.37
N MET A 7 -1.52 -2.33 1.70
CA MET A 7 -2.75 -2.69 1.03
C MET A 7 -2.88 -1.93 -0.28
N VAL A 8 -3.18 -2.66 -1.34
CA VAL A 8 -3.47 -2.10 -2.64
C VAL A 8 -4.67 -2.84 -3.24
N PRO A 9 -5.71 -2.13 -3.68
CA PRO A 9 -6.81 -2.74 -4.41
C PRO A 9 -6.36 -3.09 -5.83
N PHE A 10 -6.61 -4.33 -6.24
CA PHE A 10 -6.29 -4.86 -7.56
C PHE A 10 -7.53 -5.49 -8.18
N LYS A 11 -7.65 -5.37 -9.51
CA LYS A 11 -8.62 -6.11 -10.30
C LYS A 11 -8.16 -7.56 -10.39
N GLY A 12 -8.98 -8.48 -9.88
CA GLY A 12 -8.70 -9.92 -9.91
C GLY A 12 -7.79 -10.43 -8.78
N GLY A 13 -7.20 -11.62 -8.98
CA GLY A 13 -6.50 -12.37 -7.94
C GLY A 13 -4.97 -12.23 -7.92
N ILE A 14 -4.42 -11.20 -8.56
CA ILE A 14 -2.96 -10.98 -8.63
C ILE A 14 -2.49 -10.32 -7.33
N ASN A 15 -1.41 -10.83 -6.74
CA ASN A 15 -0.80 -10.25 -5.54
C ASN A 15 0.60 -9.69 -5.87
N PRO A 16 0.74 -8.40 -6.19
CA PRO A 16 2.03 -7.76 -6.46
C PRO A 16 2.86 -7.50 -5.20
N LEU A 17 2.25 -7.60 -4.01
CA LEU A 17 2.94 -7.32 -2.75
C LEU A 17 3.90 -8.42 -2.33
N ALA A 18 3.86 -9.59 -2.98
CA ALA A 18 4.69 -10.75 -2.67
C ALA A 18 6.20 -10.45 -2.72
N HIS A 19 6.61 -9.43 -3.48
CA HIS A 19 7.99 -8.98 -3.58
C HIS A 19 8.24 -7.62 -2.91
N CYS A 20 7.19 -6.94 -2.43
CA CYS A 20 7.31 -5.63 -1.82
C CYS A 20 7.62 -5.72 -0.31
N VAL A 21 7.07 -6.73 0.37
CA VAL A 21 7.25 -6.97 1.81
C VAL A 21 7.74 -8.39 2.03
N ASP A 22 9.01 -8.55 2.41
CA ASP A 22 9.62 -9.86 2.60
C ASP A 22 10.64 -9.87 3.77
N GLY A 23 11.32 -11.00 3.93
CA GLY A 23 12.42 -11.14 4.88
C GLY A 23 13.75 -11.35 4.15
N LEU A 24 14.80 -10.70 4.63
CA LEU A 24 16.18 -10.98 4.25
C LEU A 24 16.92 -11.63 5.41
N GLU A 25 17.65 -12.70 5.10
CA GLU A 25 18.43 -13.45 6.07
C GLU A 25 19.43 -12.52 6.78
N GLY A 26 19.47 -12.58 8.11
CA GLY A 26 20.31 -11.74 8.95
C GLY A 26 19.84 -10.30 9.18
N THR A 27 18.96 -9.75 8.34
CA THR A 27 18.48 -8.35 8.44
C THR A 27 17.01 -8.23 8.88
N GLY A 28 16.23 -9.30 8.66
CA GLY A 28 14.81 -9.36 8.99
C GLY A 28 13.93 -8.73 7.92
N LEU A 29 12.92 -7.97 8.36
CA LEU A 29 11.93 -7.34 7.48
C LEU A 29 12.58 -6.40 6.46
N ARG A 30 12.15 -6.53 5.19
CA ARG A 30 12.37 -5.54 4.13
C ARG A 30 11.03 -5.05 3.61
N VAL A 31 10.99 -3.77 3.30
CA VAL A 31 9.89 -3.11 2.60
C VAL A 31 10.54 -2.33 1.47
N ARG A 32 10.22 -2.65 0.22
CA ARG A 32 10.93 -2.17 -0.97
C ARG A 32 10.04 -1.23 -1.78
N GLY A 33 10.23 0.07 -1.63
CA GLY A 33 9.48 1.10 -2.37
C GLY A 33 9.78 1.06 -3.86
N GLU A 34 11.04 0.86 -4.24
CA GLU A 34 11.44 0.70 -5.65
C GLU A 34 10.71 -0.46 -6.35
N VAL A 35 10.53 -1.59 -5.65
CA VAL A 35 9.85 -2.79 -6.18
C VAL A 35 8.35 -2.53 -6.27
N LEU A 36 7.76 -1.93 -5.24
CA LEU A 36 6.37 -1.52 -5.27
C LEU A 36 6.09 -0.64 -6.49
N ARG A 37 6.91 0.38 -6.74
CA ARG A 37 6.76 1.28 -7.89
C ARG A 37 6.87 0.53 -9.22
N ALA A 38 7.81 -0.41 -9.32
CA ALA A 38 7.96 -1.24 -10.52
C ALA A 38 6.71 -2.13 -10.76
N GLU A 39 6.17 -2.74 -9.71
CA GLU A 39 4.94 -3.53 -9.78
C GLU A 39 3.73 -2.67 -10.18
N LEU A 40 3.51 -1.53 -9.51
CA LEU A 40 2.40 -0.62 -9.84
C LEU A 40 2.46 -0.14 -11.30
N LYS A 41 3.66 0.07 -11.83
CA LYS A 41 3.87 0.40 -13.24
C LYS A 41 3.60 -0.78 -14.17
N ALA A 42 4.05 -1.99 -13.79
CA ALA A 42 3.83 -3.19 -14.59
C ALA A 42 2.34 -3.54 -14.73
N TRP A 43 1.53 -3.17 -13.73
CA TRP A 43 0.11 -3.44 -13.65
C TRP A 43 -0.76 -2.18 -13.82
N GLU A 44 -0.26 -1.16 -14.52
CA GLU A 44 -1.00 0.08 -14.75
C GLU A 44 -2.39 -0.21 -15.37
N GLY A 45 -3.45 0.32 -14.75
CA GLY A 45 -4.85 0.07 -15.12
C GLY A 45 -5.52 -1.10 -14.40
N GLU A 46 -4.74 -1.97 -13.75
CA GLU A 46 -5.22 -3.14 -12.99
C GLU A 46 -5.29 -2.90 -11.48
N TRP A 47 -4.87 -1.73 -11.00
CA TRP A 47 -4.96 -1.35 -9.59
C TRP A 47 -5.57 0.03 -9.42
N GLU A 48 -6.02 0.32 -8.21
CA GLU A 48 -6.64 1.61 -7.88
C GLU A 48 -5.88 2.35 -6.77
N ALA A 49 -5.68 3.66 -6.97
CA ALA A 49 -5.07 4.51 -5.96
C ALA A 49 -6.05 4.82 -4.81
N PRO A 50 -5.53 5.13 -3.61
CA PRO A 50 -4.11 5.05 -3.23
C PRO A 50 -3.70 3.64 -2.76
N VAL A 51 -2.40 3.32 -2.90
CA VAL A 51 -1.77 2.29 -2.06
C VAL A 51 -1.73 2.81 -0.63
N ARG A 52 -2.28 2.03 0.30
CA ARG A 52 -2.46 2.42 1.70
C ARG A 52 -1.46 1.68 2.58
N ILE A 53 -0.61 2.45 3.27
CA ILE A 53 0.46 1.92 4.12
C ILE A 53 0.23 2.39 5.55
N GLY A 54 -0.11 1.44 6.41
CA GLY A 54 -0.16 1.63 7.84
C GLY A 54 1.19 1.35 8.47
N TRP A 55 1.91 2.37 8.94
CA TRP A 55 3.22 2.20 9.59
C TRP A 55 3.21 2.74 11.01
N ARG A 56 3.41 1.86 12.00
CA ARG A 56 3.43 2.26 13.41
C ARG A 56 4.70 3.07 13.71
N PRO A 57 4.61 4.26 14.34
CA PRO A 57 5.79 5.00 14.78
C PRO A 57 6.67 4.17 15.73
N GLY A 58 7.99 4.24 15.56
CA GLY A 58 8.97 3.48 16.34
C GLY A 58 9.20 2.05 15.84
N PHE A 59 8.53 1.62 14.77
CA PHE A 59 8.73 0.30 14.18
C PHE A 59 9.57 0.43 12.92
N ARG A 60 10.88 0.14 13.00
CA ARG A 60 11.78 0.21 11.84
C ARG A 60 11.71 1.57 11.13
N ASP A 61 11.88 2.64 11.90
CA ASP A 61 11.77 4.02 11.40
C ASP A 61 12.84 4.33 10.33
N ASP A 62 13.99 3.69 10.39
CA ASP A 62 15.03 3.69 9.35
C ASP A 62 14.46 3.19 8.01
N LEU A 63 13.81 2.02 8.04
CA LEU A 63 13.20 1.42 6.86
C LEU A 63 12.01 2.25 6.34
N ARG A 64 11.28 2.91 7.25
CA ARG A 64 10.21 3.83 6.88
C ARG A 64 10.76 5.05 6.14
N GLU A 65 11.82 5.66 6.66
CA GLU A 65 12.46 6.83 6.07
C GLU A 65 13.00 6.52 4.66
N ASP A 66 13.65 5.37 4.50
CA ASP A 66 14.14 4.92 3.19
C ASP A 66 12.99 4.67 2.20
N PHE A 67 11.91 4.01 2.65
CA PHE A 67 10.72 3.82 1.83
C PHE A 67 10.07 5.15 1.42
N GLU A 68 9.97 6.11 2.33
CA GLU A 68 9.42 7.45 2.05
C GLU A 68 10.28 8.20 1.02
N LYS A 69 11.61 8.05 1.06
CA LYS A 69 12.52 8.61 0.03
C LYS A 69 12.32 7.94 -1.33
N GLU A 70 12.24 6.61 -1.37
CA GLU A 70 12.06 5.84 -2.60
C GLU A 70 10.73 6.17 -3.29
N CYS A 71 9.69 6.48 -2.52
CA CYS A 71 8.32 6.75 -2.97
C CYS A 71 7.93 8.24 -2.89
N ALA A 72 8.90 9.16 -2.83
CA ALA A 72 8.64 10.57 -2.56
C ALA A 72 7.68 11.22 -3.57
N GLN A 73 7.77 10.83 -4.85
CA GLN A 73 6.89 11.33 -5.89
C GLN A 73 5.47 10.80 -5.72
N GLU A 74 5.32 9.51 -5.48
CA GLU A 74 4.03 8.84 -5.29
C GLU A 74 3.29 9.34 -4.04
N LEU A 75 4.04 9.66 -2.97
CA LEU A 75 3.52 10.32 -1.77
C LEU A 75 3.06 11.75 -2.06
N THR A 76 3.82 12.50 -2.86
CA THR A 76 3.46 13.86 -3.29
C THR A 76 2.19 13.85 -4.14
N ASP A 77 2.07 12.88 -5.04
CA ASP A 77 0.92 12.73 -5.95
C ASP A 77 -0.31 12.11 -5.26
N GLY A 78 -0.17 11.65 -4.01
CA GLY A 78 -1.23 10.98 -3.25
C GLY A 78 -1.58 9.58 -3.79
N THR A 79 -0.75 9.01 -4.66
CA THR A 79 -0.94 7.64 -5.19
C THR A 79 -0.48 6.58 -4.18
N ILE A 80 0.38 6.97 -3.24
CA ILE A 80 0.68 6.22 -2.02
C ILE A 80 0.33 7.12 -0.82
N VAL A 81 -0.27 6.54 0.22
CA VAL A 81 -0.52 7.22 1.50
C VAL A 81 0.09 6.41 2.64
N ILE A 82 0.83 7.09 3.54
CA ILE A 82 1.43 6.50 4.73
C ILE A 82 0.89 7.22 5.97
N ASP A 83 0.32 6.46 6.91
CA ASP A 83 -0.09 6.95 8.22
C ASP A 83 0.01 5.79 9.24
N HIS A 84 -0.29 6.07 10.50
CA HIS A 84 -0.50 5.07 11.52
C HIS A 84 -1.56 4.03 11.08
N PRO A 85 -1.37 2.72 11.35
CA PRO A 85 -2.27 1.66 10.88
C PRO A 85 -3.74 1.85 11.26
N ARG A 86 -3.98 2.40 12.45
CA ARG A 86 -5.35 2.75 12.90
C ARG A 86 -6.00 3.80 12.00
N THR A 87 -5.26 4.82 11.58
CA THR A 87 -5.77 5.90 10.74
C THR A 87 -6.13 5.35 9.37
N ILE A 88 -5.20 4.61 8.75
CA ILE A 88 -5.41 3.95 7.45
C ILE A 88 -6.65 3.05 7.45
N LEU A 89 -6.77 2.14 8.42
CA LEU A 89 -7.89 1.19 8.45
C LEU A 89 -9.23 1.88 8.76
N ARG A 90 -9.23 2.93 9.60
CA ARG A 90 -10.45 3.70 9.88
C ARG A 90 -10.86 4.54 8.68
N GLY A 91 -9.92 5.15 7.98
CA GLY A 91 -10.15 5.89 6.75
C GLY A 91 -10.81 5.00 5.71
N LEU A 92 -10.19 3.85 5.41
CA LEU A 92 -10.78 2.87 4.49
C LEU A 92 -12.20 2.47 4.92
N ALA A 93 -12.41 2.17 6.20
CA ALA A 93 -13.73 1.79 6.70
C ALA A 93 -14.78 2.91 6.58
N THR A 94 -14.36 4.17 6.59
CA THR A 94 -15.25 5.32 6.33
C THR A 94 -15.56 5.41 4.83
N GLU A 95 -14.53 5.38 3.96
CA GLU A 95 -14.68 5.43 2.50
C GLU A 95 -15.65 4.34 1.99
N LEU A 96 -15.52 3.12 2.52
CA LEU A 96 -16.42 2.00 2.23
C LEU A 96 -17.86 2.25 2.69
N ARG A 97 -18.07 2.85 3.86
CA ARG A 97 -19.43 3.11 4.39
C ARG A 97 -20.13 4.28 3.69
N GLU A 98 -19.35 5.21 3.16
CA GLU A 98 -19.84 6.38 2.44
C GLU A 98 -20.10 6.08 0.95
N GLY A 99 -19.83 4.85 0.49
CA GLY A 99 -20.03 4.42 -0.89
C GLY A 99 -18.98 4.93 -1.87
N GLN A 100 -17.86 5.48 -1.38
CA GLN A 100 -16.81 6.04 -2.23
C GLN A 100 -16.04 4.97 -3.01
N LEU A 101 -16.13 3.72 -2.57
CA LEU A 101 -15.43 2.57 -3.13
C LEU A 101 -16.41 1.47 -3.57
N ASP A 102 -17.69 1.82 -3.82
CA ASP A 102 -18.70 0.84 -4.24
C ASP A 102 -18.30 0.09 -5.52
N GLY A 103 -17.57 0.76 -6.42
CA GLY A 103 -17.02 0.17 -7.64
C GLY A 103 -16.06 -1.01 -7.41
N TRP A 104 -15.51 -1.20 -6.21
CA TRP A 104 -14.71 -2.39 -5.87
C TRP A 104 -15.56 -3.66 -5.78
N PHE A 105 -16.86 -3.52 -5.51
CA PHE A 105 -17.80 -4.62 -5.33
C PHE A 105 -18.66 -4.88 -6.55
N ASP A 106 -18.58 -4.00 -7.55
CA ASP A 106 -19.30 -4.14 -8.81
C ASP A 106 -18.58 -5.12 -9.75
N ASP A 107 -19.34 -6.02 -10.36
CA ASP A 107 -18.81 -6.84 -11.45
C ASP A 107 -18.61 -5.95 -12.70
N PRO A 108 -17.49 -6.07 -13.43
CA PRO A 108 -17.31 -5.34 -14.68
C PRO A 108 -18.45 -5.67 -15.63
N ALA A 109 -19.08 -4.62 -16.19
CA ALA A 109 -20.13 -4.79 -17.19
C ALA A 109 -19.63 -5.66 -18.35
N ARG A 110 -20.36 -6.74 -18.62
CA ARG A 110 -20.01 -7.80 -19.57
C ARG A 110 -20.07 -7.35 -21.02
#